data_AF-A0A1E5GDP5-F1
#
_entry.id   AF-A0A1E5GDP5-F1
#
_cell.length_a   1.000
_cell.length_b   1.000
_cell.length_c   1.000
_cell.angle_alpha   90.00
_cell.angle_beta   90.00
_cell.angle_gamma   90.00
#
_symmetry.space_group_name_H-M   'P 1'
#
loop_
_entity.id
_entity.type
_entity.pdbx_description
1 polymer ?
#
loop_
_entity_poly.entity_id
_entity_poly.type
_entity_poly.pdbx_seq_one_letter_code
_entity_poly.pdbx_strand_id
1 'polypeptide(L)'
;MGLSLVAVCIPTSANAEEVGGWSENEGNYLNPNVVLPRATVKHTGKRETKNISGTTNSRAHGWTTWQGVRHYTTAQMERYYTGKVVTTSGRKYGTSGTEAISPWFKPAYGEDTAAARTYYGR
;
A
#
# COMPACT_ATOMS: atom_id res chain seq x y z
N MET A 1 -39.71 -14.32 -18.48
CA MET A 1 -38.99 -14.05 -17.22
C MET A 1 -37.50 -14.04 -17.53
N GLY A 2 -36.87 -12.86 -17.52
CA GLY A 2 -35.46 -12.71 -17.91
C GLY A 2 -34.53 -13.00 -16.74
N LEU A 3 -33.63 -13.96 -16.91
CA LEU A 3 -32.52 -14.17 -15.98
C LEU A 3 -31.46 -13.09 -16.23
N SER A 4 -31.35 -12.15 -15.30
CA SER A 4 -30.27 -11.17 -15.28
C SER A 4 -29.01 -11.84 -14.74
N LEU A 5 -27.98 -11.95 -15.57
CA LEU A 5 -26.68 -12.52 -15.22
C LEU A 5 -25.88 -11.47 -14.42
N VAL A 6 -25.81 -11.63 -13.10
CA VAL A 6 -24.94 -10.79 -12.25
C VAL A 6 -23.51 -11.30 -12.41
N ALA A 7 -22.70 -10.59 -13.19
CA ALA A 7 -21.27 -10.85 -13.29
C ALA A 7 -20.59 -10.43 -11.97
N VAL A 8 -20.33 -11.38 -11.08
CA VAL A 8 -19.45 -11.18 -9.93
C VAL A 8 -18.01 -11.15 -10.46
N CYS A 9 -17.45 -9.96 -10.61
CA CYS A 9 -16.03 -9.77 -10.83
C CYS A 9 -15.28 -10.09 -9.52
N ILE A 10 -14.96 -11.37 -9.32
CA ILE A 10 -14.02 -11.78 -8.27
C ILE A 10 -12.65 -11.24 -8.72
N PRO A 11 -11.99 -10.33 -7.98
CA PRO A 11 -10.67 -9.88 -8.35
C PRO A 11 -9.73 -11.09 -8.29
N THR A 12 -9.29 -11.56 -9.45
CA THR A 12 -8.21 -12.54 -9.57
C THR A 12 -7.02 -11.97 -8.85
N SER A 13 -6.76 -12.47 -7.65
CA SER A 13 -5.50 -12.24 -6.97
C SER A 13 -4.46 -13.06 -7.73
N ALA A 14 -3.99 -12.53 -8.86
CA ALA A 14 -2.65 -12.86 -9.31
C ALA A 14 -1.76 -12.61 -8.08
N ASN A 15 -1.11 -13.66 -7.60
CA ASN A 15 -0.20 -13.61 -6.47
C ASN A 15 0.99 -12.73 -6.88
N ALA A 16 0.79 -11.42 -6.79
CA ALA A 16 1.80 -10.44 -7.12
C ALA A 16 2.85 -10.55 -6.03
N GLU A 17 4.09 -10.87 -6.42
CA GLU A 17 5.18 -11.20 -5.53
C GLU A 17 5.63 -9.91 -4.82
N GLU A 18 5.47 -9.84 -3.50
CA GLU A 18 5.96 -8.70 -2.73
C GLU A 18 7.48 -8.78 -2.63
N VAL A 19 8.17 -7.84 -3.27
CA VAL A 19 9.63 -7.76 -3.31
C VAL A 19 10.17 -7.05 -2.06
N GLY A 20 9.41 -6.09 -1.54
CA GLY A 20 9.76 -5.36 -0.33
C GLY A 20 8.78 -4.24 -0.03
N GLY A 21 9.15 -3.38 0.92
CA GLY A 21 8.30 -2.28 1.33
C GLY A 21 8.97 -1.30 2.26
N TRP A 22 8.17 -0.39 2.78
CA TRP A 22 8.51 0.55 3.85
C TRP A 22 7.42 0.51 4.92
N SER A 23 7.83 0.60 6.18
CA SER A 23 6.91 0.80 7.29
C SER A 23 7.39 1.92 8.19
N GLU A 24 6.46 2.58 8.85
CA GLU A 24 6.75 3.60 9.86
C GLU A 24 7.59 3.04 11.02
N ASN A 25 7.39 1.76 11.39
CA ASN A 25 8.03 1.14 12.54
C ASN A 25 9.43 0.56 12.24
N GLU A 26 9.62 0.00 11.04
CA GLU A 26 10.84 -0.77 10.70
C GLU A 26 11.65 -0.12 9.56
N GLY A 27 11.11 0.91 8.90
CA GLY A 27 11.72 1.52 7.73
C GLY A 27 11.64 0.63 6.49
N ASN A 28 12.61 0.76 5.59
CA ASN A 28 12.68 -0.03 4.35
C ASN A 28 13.08 -1.48 4.64
N TYR A 29 12.35 -2.43 4.06
CA TYR A 29 12.64 -3.85 4.14
C TYR A 29 12.56 -4.52 2.77
N LEU A 30 13.26 -5.65 2.64
CA LEU A 30 13.22 -6.51 1.47
C LEU A 30 12.67 -7.87 1.90
N ASN A 31 11.86 -8.48 1.05
CA ASN A 31 11.37 -9.82 1.31
C ASN A 31 12.51 -10.82 1.06
N PRO A 32 12.99 -11.56 2.07
CA PRO A 32 14.14 -12.46 1.93
C PRO A 32 13.89 -13.63 0.96
N ASN A 33 12.63 -13.88 0.62
CA ASN A 33 12.22 -14.96 -0.29
C ASN A 33 12.23 -14.54 -1.77
N VAL A 34 12.57 -13.29 -2.08
CA VAL A 34 12.56 -12.79 -3.46
C VAL A 34 13.97 -12.63 -4.00
N VAL A 35 14.23 -13.25 -5.15
CA VAL A 35 15.47 -13.03 -5.90
C VAL A 35 15.47 -11.60 -6.43
N LEU A 36 16.37 -10.77 -5.91
CA LEU A 36 16.42 -9.36 -6.29
C LEU A 36 16.70 -9.22 -7.79
N PRO A 37 16.00 -8.31 -8.48
CA PRO A 37 16.27 -8.04 -9.88
C PRO A 37 17.60 -7.31 -10.03
N ARG A 38 18.27 -7.51 -11.18
CA ARG A 38 19.50 -6.76 -11.54
C ARG A 38 19.29 -5.24 -11.56
N ALA A 39 18.06 -4.78 -11.83
CA ALA A 39 17.71 -3.37 -11.85
C ALA A 39 17.49 -2.85 -10.42
N THR A 40 18.19 -1.77 -10.06
CA THR A 40 18.06 -1.10 -8.76
C THR A 40 16.64 -0.59 -8.58
N VAL A 41 15.93 -1.16 -7.59
CA VAL A 41 14.64 -0.65 -7.13
C VAL A 41 14.85 0.43 -6.07
N LYS A 42 14.13 1.54 -6.19
CA LYS A 42 14.06 2.58 -5.17
C LYS A 42 12.64 2.64 -4.65
N HIS A 43 12.45 2.33 -3.37
CA HIS A 43 11.17 2.42 -2.72
C HIS A 43 11.24 3.40 -1.54
N THR A 44 10.25 4.26 -1.46
CA THR A 44 10.09 5.23 -0.38
C THR A 44 8.64 5.22 0.06
N GLY A 45 8.41 5.15 1.37
CA GLY A 45 7.11 5.38 1.97
C GLY A 45 7.15 6.56 2.92
N LYS A 46 6.00 7.21 3.12
CA LYS A 46 5.80 8.20 4.17
C LYS A 46 4.40 8.11 4.75
N ARG A 47 4.27 8.55 6.00
CA ARG A 47 3.00 8.91 6.61
C ARG A 47 2.74 10.39 6.36
N GLU A 48 1.58 10.72 5.83
CA GLU A 48 1.11 12.10 5.78
C GLU A 48 0.03 12.32 6.81
N THR A 49 0.11 13.44 7.52
CA THR A 49 -0.89 13.84 8.53
C THR A 49 -1.50 15.17 8.16
N LYS A 50 -2.82 15.28 8.29
CA LYS A 50 -3.55 16.54 8.05
C LYS A 50 -4.63 16.71 9.10
N ASN A 51 -4.72 17.91 9.68
CA ASN A 51 -5.86 18.25 10.53
C ASN A 51 -7.06 18.61 9.65
N ILE A 52 -8.17 17.89 9.81
CA ILE A 52 -9.43 18.13 9.10
C ILE A 52 -10.52 18.20 10.16
N SER A 53 -11.18 19.35 10.27
CA SER A 53 -12.26 19.61 11.23
C SER A 53 -11.91 19.26 12.69
N GLY A 54 -10.70 19.60 13.13
CA GLY A 54 -10.24 19.37 14.50
C GLY A 54 -9.75 17.94 14.78
N THR A 55 -9.72 17.05 13.78
CA THR A 55 -9.19 15.69 13.92
C THR A 55 -7.92 15.50 13.08
N THR A 56 -6.87 14.92 13.67
CA THR A 56 -5.65 14.54 12.95
C THR A 56 -5.91 13.31 12.11
N ASN A 57 -6.03 13.49 10.79
CA ASN A 57 -6.16 12.41 9.82
C ASN A 57 -4.77 11.98 9.36
N SER A 58 -4.61 10.71 9.02
CA SER A 58 -3.35 10.14 8.54
C SER A 58 -3.56 9.34 7.26
N ARG A 59 -2.60 9.32 6.35
CA ARG A 59 -2.59 8.43 5.19
C ARG A 59 -1.19 7.93 4.87
N ALA A 60 -1.11 6.79 4.20
CA ALA A 60 0.13 6.25 3.67
C ALA A 60 0.33 6.73 2.23
N HIS A 61 1.57 7.06 1.90
CA HIS A 61 1.98 7.45 0.56
C HIS A 61 3.28 6.73 0.22
N GLY A 62 3.24 5.90 -0.82
CA GLY A 62 4.38 5.13 -1.30
C GLY A 62 4.72 5.46 -2.74
N TRP A 63 6.01 5.42 -3.03
CA TRP A 63 6.56 5.52 -4.38
C TRP A 63 7.56 4.41 -4.61
N THR A 64 7.50 3.82 -5.78
CA THR A 64 8.49 2.86 -6.25
C THR A 64 8.99 3.31 -7.61
N THR A 65 10.30 3.31 -7.78
CA THR A 65 10.96 3.50 -9.08
C THR A 65 11.73 2.23 -9.39
N TRP A 66 11.38 1.60 -10.49
CA TRP A 66 12.00 0.37 -10.97
C TRP A 66 12.09 0.40 -12.50
N GLN A 67 13.20 0.96 -12.98
CA GLN A 67 13.41 1.29 -14.39
C GLN A 67 13.24 0.07 -15.31
N GLY A 68 12.36 0.20 -16.30
CA GLY A 68 12.10 -0.84 -17.30
C GLY A 68 11.31 -2.05 -16.79
N VAL A 69 10.86 -2.05 -15.53
CA VAL A 69 10.10 -3.16 -14.95
C VAL A 69 8.67 -2.74 -14.64
N ARG A 70 7.73 -3.58 -15.06
CA ARG A 70 6.34 -3.48 -14.65
C ARG A 70 6.21 -4.01 -13.22
N HIS A 71 5.74 -3.16 -12.33
CA HIS A 71 5.61 -3.44 -10.91
C HIS A 71 4.35 -2.78 -10.35
N TYR A 72 4.02 -3.05 -9.10
CA TYR A 72 3.00 -2.36 -8.35
C TYR A 72 3.59 -1.68 -7.12
N THR A 73 2.93 -0.60 -6.69
CA THR A 73 3.06 -0.05 -5.34
C THR A 73 1.70 -0.07 -4.68
N THR A 74 1.66 -0.32 -3.38
CA THR A 74 0.47 -0.15 -2.57
C THR A 74 0.83 0.63 -1.31
N ALA A 75 -0.11 1.47 -0.87
CA ALA A 75 0.00 2.20 0.38
C ALA A 75 -1.22 1.87 1.24
N GLN A 76 -0.99 1.52 2.49
CA GLN A 76 -2.03 1.18 3.44
C GLN A 76 -1.72 1.71 4.84
N MET A 77 -2.78 1.95 5.59
CA MET A 77 -2.70 2.23 7.02
C MET A 77 -3.09 0.96 7.78
N GLU A 78 -2.31 0.59 8.77
CA GLU A 78 -2.54 -0.57 9.63
C GLU A 78 -2.65 -0.14 11.09
N ARG A 79 -3.57 -0.72 11.87
CA ARG A 79 -3.60 -0.48 13.32
C ARG A 79 -2.33 -0.99 13.96
N TYR A 80 -1.69 -0.16 14.78
CA TYR A 80 -0.40 -0.48 15.40
C TYR A 80 -0.44 -1.79 16.19
N TYR A 81 -1.50 -2.03 16.98
CA TYR A 81 -1.55 -3.20 17.86
C TYR A 81 -2.07 -4.48 17.19
N THR A 82 -2.82 -4.38 16.10
CA THR A 82 -3.47 -5.55 15.47
C THR A 82 -2.95 -5.86 14.08
N GLY A 83 -2.19 -4.97 13.45
CA GLY A 83 -1.80 -5.07 12.04
C GLY A 83 -2.99 -5.03 11.07
N LYS A 84 -4.20 -4.73 11.57
CA LYS A 84 -5.40 -4.72 10.73
C LYS A 84 -5.36 -3.52 9.79
N VAL A 85 -5.46 -3.79 8.50
CA VAL A 85 -5.57 -2.76 7.46
C VAL A 85 -6.87 -1.96 7.66
N VAL A 86 -6.76 -0.65 7.85
CA VAL A 86 -7.89 0.27 7.99
C VAL A 86 -8.20 1.02 6.71
N THR A 87 -7.16 1.37 5.94
CA THR A 87 -7.30 1.97 4.61
C THR A 87 -6.23 1.41 3.69
N THR A 88 -6.55 1.21 2.41
CA THR A 88 -5.60 0.75 1.40
C THR A 88 -5.85 1.49 0.09
N SER A 89 -4.78 1.78 -0.64
CA SER A 89 -4.86 2.30 -2.02
C SER A 89 -5.22 1.22 -3.04
N GLY A 90 -5.10 -0.06 -2.65
CA GLY A 90 -4.97 -1.18 -3.57
C GLY A 90 -3.66 -1.13 -4.38
N ARG A 91 -3.40 -2.18 -5.15
CA ARG A 91 -2.21 -2.27 -6.00
C ARG A 91 -2.29 -1.28 -7.15
N LYS A 92 -1.33 -0.35 -7.23
CA LYS A 92 -1.16 0.58 -8.34
C LYS A 92 -0.05 0.09 -9.23
N TYR A 93 -0.41 -0.44 -10.40
CA TYR A 93 0.53 -0.96 -11.38
C TYR A 93 1.04 0.14 -12.31
N GLY A 94 2.28 -0.03 -12.77
CA GLY A 94 2.93 0.85 -13.73
C GLY A 94 4.28 0.30 -14.16
N THR A 95 4.94 1.01 -15.07
CA THR A 95 6.26 0.66 -15.59
C THR A 95 7.22 1.78 -15.26
N SER A 96 8.46 1.46 -14.86
CA SER A 96 9.50 2.41 -14.45
C SER A 96 9.22 3.17 -13.15
N GLY A 97 7.99 3.59 -12.88
CA GLY A 97 7.59 4.20 -11.62
C GLY A 97 6.12 3.98 -11.30
N THR A 98 5.82 3.85 -10.01
CA THR A 98 4.45 3.76 -9.49
C THR A 98 4.31 4.59 -8.21
N GLU A 99 3.14 5.17 -8.03
CA GLU A 99 2.76 5.96 -6.87
C GLU A 99 1.44 5.43 -6.33
N ALA A 100 1.37 5.27 -5.00
CA ALA A 100 0.18 4.80 -4.33
C ALA A 100 -0.10 5.65 -3.09
N ILE A 101 -1.35 6.09 -2.96
CA ILE A 101 -1.81 6.95 -1.86
C ILE A 101 -3.04 6.30 -1.26
N SER A 102 -3.03 6.02 0.04
CA SER A 102 -4.20 5.51 0.74
C SER A 102 -5.22 6.64 0.98
N PRO A 103 -6.51 6.31 1.13
CA PRO A 103 -7.47 7.24 1.70
C PRO A 103 -7.03 7.75 3.07
N TRP A 104 -7.49 8.96 3.43
CA TRP A 104 -7.31 9.52 4.77
C TRP A 104 -8.04 8.67 5.80
N PHE A 105 -7.28 8.15 6.76
CA PHE A 105 -7.79 7.50 7.94
C PHE A 105 -8.02 8.54 9.03
N LYS A 106 -9.24 8.56 9.57
CA LYS A 106 -9.61 9.36 10.74
C LYS A 106 -9.59 8.44 11.98
N PRO A 107 -8.69 8.62 12.94
CA PRO A 107 -8.76 7.91 14.21
C PRO A 107 -10.04 8.32 14.95
N ALA A 108 -10.78 7.35 15.50
CA ALA A 108 -11.84 7.67 16.45
C ALA A 108 -11.22 8.07 17.80
N TYR A 109 -11.95 8.85 18.60
CA TYR A 109 -11.47 9.35 19.88
C TYR A 109 -10.99 8.19 20.77
N GLY A 110 -9.71 8.19 21.13
CA GLY A 110 -9.09 7.15 21.96
C GLY A 110 -8.65 5.88 21.22
N GLU A 111 -8.76 5.81 19.89
CA GLU A 111 -8.33 4.63 19.14
C GLU A 111 -6.84 4.65 18.77
N ASP A 112 -6.25 3.46 18.83
CA ASP A 112 -5.04 2.99 18.17
C ASP A 112 -4.53 3.90 17.04
N THR A 113 -3.33 4.46 17.24
CA THR A 113 -2.60 5.13 16.18
C THR A 113 -2.38 4.13 15.04
N ALA A 114 -2.97 4.36 13.86
CA ALA A 114 -2.63 3.56 12.69
C ALA A 114 -1.21 3.93 12.22
N ALA A 115 -0.40 2.96 11.82
CA ALA A 115 0.92 3.14 11.21
C ALA A 115 0.79 3.10 9.67
N ALA A 116 1.61 3.90 8.99
CA ALA A 116 1.70 3.85 7.53
C ALA A 116 2.62 2.71 7.08
N ARG A 117 2.16 1.96 6.07
CA ARG A 117 2.93 0.93 5.40
C ARG A 117 2.76 1.01 3.89
N THR A 118 3.84 0.78 3.18
CA THR A 118 3.86 0.76 1.72
C THR A 118 4.62 -0.47 1.26
N TYR A 119 4.19 -1.06 0.16
CA TYR A 119 4.74 -2.31 -0.35
C TYR A 119 4.80 -2.26 -1.86
N TYR A 120 5.78 -2.96 -2.42
CA TYR A 120 5.98 -3.04 -3.86
C TYR A 120 6.33 -4.46 -4.29
N GLY A 121 5.98 -4.77 -5.53
CA GLY A 121 6.14 -6.10 -6.07
C GLY A 121 5.82 -6.16 -7.55
N ARG A 122 5.75 -7.35 -8.12
CA ARG A 122 5.36 -7.52 -9.53
C ARG A 122 4.43 -8.70 -9.76
#